data_AF-A0A268HAT1-F1
#
_entry.id   AF-A0A268HAT1-F1
#
_cell.length_a   1.000
_cell.length_b   1.000
_cell.length_c   1.000
_cell.angle_alpha   90.00
_cell.angle_beta   90.00
_cell.angle_gamma   90.00
#
_symmetry.space_group_name_H-M   'P 1'
#
loop_
_entity.id
_entity.type
_entity.pdbx_description
1 polymer ?
#
loop_
_entity_poly.entity_id
_entity_poly.type
_entity_poly.pdbx_seq_one_letter_code
_entity_poly.pdbx_strand_id
1 'polypeptide(L)'
;MEIQNYCGTSRIAGCSFSVYPMADRFKEIILEALRTVDTSKVWIETDDVTTLVRGRIPHVFDVTSAIFLAAAKDGDHVVFNGTYSIGCPGDSTGDVYMAEDETKLNLPNVKDIKLETASKFSLYPLGGGNYMDTIYSQIENMRSHGITVSKSHYSTRLDGNSIDVFEGLEHVFTETENSGSSHTVMTVTMSANSPSAKGGIK
;
A
#
# COMPACT_ATOMS: atom_id res chain seq x y z
N MET A 1 -36.47 0.35 -19.25
CA MET A 1 -35.11 0.83 -18.87
C MET A 1 -34.24 -0.39 -18.87
N GLU A 2 -33.46 -0.55 -19.93
CA GLU A 2 -32.52 -1.63 -20.09
C GLU A 2 -31.43 -1.50 -19.02
N ILE A 3 -31.21 -2.57 -18.27
CA ILE A 3 -30.08 -2.69 -17.36
C ILE A 3 -28.85 -2.82 -18.25
N GLN A 4 -28.11 -1.73 -18.35
CA GLN A 4 -26.85 -1.68 -19.07
C GLN A 4 -25.86 -2.56 -18.30
N ASN A 5 -25.63 -3.77 -18.83
CA ASN A 5 -24.61 -4.67 -18.33
C ASN A 5 -23.25 -3.99 -18.48
N TYR A 6 -22.71 -3.47 -17.39
CA TYR A 6 -21.31 -3.06 -17.31
C TYR A 6 -20.44 -4.32 -17.45
N CYS A 7 -19.95 -4.53 -18.67
CA CYS A 7 -18.88 -5.47 -18.93
C CYS A 7 -17.57 -4.84 -18.42
N GLY A 8 -17.22 -5.11 -17.16
CA GLY A 8 -15.97 -4.70 -16.52
C GLY A 8 -15.89 -5.16 -15.07
N THR A 9 -15.33 -6.34 -14.83
CA THR A 9 -15.19 -7.00 -13.52
C THR A 9 -14.12 -6.36 -12.62
N SER A 10 -14.01 -5.03 -12.55
CA SER A 10 -12.98 -4.41 -11.71
C SER A 10 -13.40 -4.50 -10.25
N ARG A 11 -12.80 -5.43 -9.51
CA ARG A 11 -12.98 -5.58 -8.06
C ARG A 11 -12.38 -4.36 -7.36
N ILE A 12 -13.13 -3.82 -6.40
CA ILE A 12 -12.72 -2.64 -5.64
C ILE A 12 -11.58 -3.03 -4.71
N ALA A 13 -10.43 -2.39 -4.85
CA ALA A 13 -9.35 -2.46 -3.89
C ALA A 13 -9.55 -1.37 -2.83
N GLY A 14 -9.14 -1.66 -1.60
CA GLY A 14 -9.13 -0.70 -0.52
C GLY A 14 -7.86 -0.79 0.30
N CYS A 15 -7.47 0.32 0.94
CA CYS A 15 -6.46 0.36 1.99
C CYS A 15 -6.98 1.20 3.15
N SER A 16 -7.13 0.58 4.32
CA SER A 16 -7.28 1.32 5.59
C SER A 16 -5.90 1.44 6.23
N PHE A 17 -5.42 2.67 6.43
CA PHE A 17 -4.08 2.92 6.94
C PHE A 17 -4.04 4.06 7.96
N SER A 18 -2.97 4.07 8.73
CA SER A 18 -2.58 5.17 9.61
C SER A 18 -1.14 5.56 9.33
N VAL A 19 -0.82 6.84 9.51
CA VAL A 19 0.54 7.36 9.50
C VAL A 19 0.86 7.88 10.89
N TYR A 20 1.99 7.45 11.45
CA TYR A 20 2.44 7.81 12.78
C TYR A 20 3.77 8.58 12.68
N PRO A 21 3.75 9.91 12.64
CA PRO A 21 4.94 10.72 12.84
C PRO A 21 5.30 10.75 14.33
N MET A 22 6.54 10.38 14.67
CA MET A 22 7.07 10.45 16.04
C MET A 22 7.62 11.86 16.31
N ALA A 23 6.77 12.88 16.21
CA ALA A 23 7.12 14.29 16.38
C ALA A 23 5.98 15.09 17.03
N ASP A 24 6.29 16.12 17.81
CA ASP A 24 5.27 17.02 18.41
C ASP A 24 4.38 17.67 17.34
N ARG A 25 4.95 17.92 16.15
CA ARG A 25 4.26 18.45 14.97
C ARG A 25 3.48 17.39 14.15
N PHE A 26 3.17 16.21 14.72
CA PHE A 26 2.55 15.09 13.99
C PHE A 26 1.29 15.49 13.22
N LYS A 27 0.46 16.36 13.80
CA LYS A 27 -0.77 16.86 13.17
C LYS A 27 -0.47 17.59 11.84
N GLU A 28 0.57 18.42 11.84
CA GLU A 28 0.96 19.19 10.67
C GLU A 28 1.47 18.27 9.56
N ILE A 29 2.32 17.30 9.92
CA ILE A 29 2.87 16.30 8.98
C ILE A 29 1.73 15.50 8.31
N ILE A 30 0.77 15.00 9.09
CA ILE A 30 -0.36 14.21 8.56
C ILE A 30 -1.23 15.06 7.63
N LEU A 31 -1.61 16.27 8.06
CA LEU A 31 -2.48 17.14 7.27
C LEU A 31 -1.79 17.64 6.00
N GLU A 32 -0.48 17.95 6.05
CA GLU A 32 0.29 18.35 4.87
C GLU A 32 0.37 17.21 3.85
N ALA A 33 0.67 15.98 4.30
CA ALA A 33 0.75 14.81 3.44
C ALA A 33 -0.59 14.56 2.72
N LEU A 34 -1.71 14.56 3.46
CA LEU A 34 -3.05 14.40 2.89
C LEU A 34 -3.43 15.50 1.90
N ARG A 35 -2.99 16.75 2.14
CA ARG A 35 -3.33 17.89 1.28
C ARG A 35 -2.47 17.96 0.00
N THR A 36 -1.26 17.42 0.04
CA THR A 36 -0.30 17.51 -1.07
C THR A 36 -0.52 16.41 -2.11
N VAL A 37 -1.04 15.26 -1.68
CA VAL A 37 -1.26 14.09 -2.54
C VAL A 37 -2.54 14.28 -3.37
N ASP A 38 -2.43 14.00 -4.67
CA ASP A 38 -3.58 13.96 -5.57
C ASP A 38 -4.42 12.71 -5.29
N THR A 39 -5.60 12.92 -4.74
CA THR A 39 -6.57 11.87 -4.39
C THR A 39 -7.72 11.78 -5.38
N SER A 40 -7.64 12.47 -6.53
CA SER A 40 -8.75 12.56 -7.50
C SER A 40 -9.13 11.24 -8.17
N LYS A 41 -8.28 10.20 -8.07
CA LYS A 41 -8.50 8.86 -8.63
C LYS A 41 -8.97 7.82 -7.62
N VAL A 42 -9.28 8.23 -6.40
CA VAL A 42 -9.77 7.34 -5.34
C VAL A 42 -10.93 7.98 -4.59
N TRP A 43 -11.74 7.15 -3.95
CA TRP A 43 -12.59 7.59 -2.85
C TRP A 43 -11.78 7.53 -1.55
N ILE A 44 -11.93 8.52 -0.67
CA ILE A 44 -11.17 8.63 0.58
C ILE A 44 -12.06 9.11 1.72
N GLU A 45 -11.89 8.50 2.90
CA GLU A 45 -12.53 8.90 4.15
C GLU A 45 -11.53 8.77 5.30
N THR A 46 -11.51 9.75 6.21
CA THR A 46 -10.63 9.75 7.39
C THR A 46 -11.46 9.85 8.65
N ASP A 47 -11.24 8.93 9.59
CA ASP A 47 -11.76 8.98 10.95
C ASP A 47 -10.61 9.24 11.96
N ASP A 48 -10.89 9.08 13.26
CA ASP A 48 -9.92 9.31 14.33
C ASP A 48 -8.91 8.17 14.51
N VAL A 49 -9.01 7.09 13.74
CA VAL A 49 -8.15 5.90 13.79
C VAL A 49 -7.37 5.73 12.49
N THR A 50 -8.04 5.75 11.35
CA THR A 50 -7.49 5.45 10.02
C THR A 50 -7.98 6.40 8.94
N THR A 51 -7.28 6.38 7.81
CA THR A 51 -7.78 6.84 6.52
C THR A 51 -8.03 5.62 5.63
N LEU A 52 -9.23 5.54 5.07
CA LEU A 52 -9.64 4.52 4.11
C LEU A 52 -9.59 5.10 2.71
N VAL A 53 -8.88 4.42 1.80
CA VAL A 53 -8.80 4.74 0.38
C VAL A 53 -9.38 3.58 -0.42
N ARG A 54 -10.29 3.84 -1.37
CA ARG A 54 -10.93 2.83 -2.23
C ARG A 54 -10.85 3.21 -3.71
N GLY A 55 -10.57 2.23 -4.57
CA GLY A 55 -10.46 2.44 -6.02
C GLY A 55 -9.83 1.24 -6.73
N ARG A 56 -9.15 1.49 -7.85
CA ARG A 56 -8.31 0.47 -8.51
C ARG A 56 -7.02 0.25 -7.74
N ILE A 57 -6.49 -0.97 -7.76
CA ILE A 57 -5.19 -1.34 -7.16
C ILE A 57 -4.10 -0.27 -7.43
N PRO A 58 -3.77 0.09 -8.70
CA PRO A 58 -2.70 1.04 -8.97
C PRO A 58 -2.92 2.43 -8.34
N HIS A 59 -4.17 2.91 -8.25
CA HIS A 59 -4.46 4.21 -7.64
C HIS A 59 -4.42 4.17 -6.12
N VAL A 60 -4.86 3.08 -5.50
CA VAL A 60 -4.76 2.88 -4.05
C VAL A 60 -3.29 2.90 -3.63
N PHE A 61 -2.43 2.15 -4.33
CA PHE A 61 -0.98 2.15 -4.06
C PHE A 61 -0.29 3.48 -4.40
N ASP A 62 -0.70 4.17 -5.46
CA ASP A 62 -0.18 5.50 -5.80
C ASP A 62 -0.46 6.52 -4.67
N VAL A 63 -1.68 6.54 -4.14
CA VAL A 63 -2.06 7.46 -3.05
C VAL A 63 -1.37 7.10 -1.74
N THR A 64 -1.39 5.83 -1.32
CA THR A 64 -0.79 5.43 -0.04
C THR A 64 0.72 5.61 -0.01
N SER A 65 1.42 5.28 -1.12
CA SER A 65 2.85 5.50 -1.25
C SER A 65 3.21 6.99 -1.21
N ALA A 66 2.48 7.82 -1.94
CA ALA A 66 2.71 9.26 -1.97
C ALA A 66 2.46 9.92 -0.61
N ILE A 67 1.44 9.48 0.15
CA ILE A 67 1.18 9.98 1.51
C ILE A 67 2.35 9.65 2.44
N PHE A 68 2.83 8.40 2.42
CA PHE A 68 3.95 8.00 3.25
C PHE A 68 5.25 8.77 2.90
N LEU A 69 5.55 8.88 1.61
CA LEU A 69 6.69 9.65 1.10
C LEU A 69 6.60 11.13 1.50
N ALA A 70 5.43 11.75 1.33
CA ALA A 70 5.20 13.13 1.68
C ALA A 70 5.34 13.38 3.20
N ALA A 71 4.89 12.44 4.03
CA ALA A 71 5.01 12.55 5.49
C ALA A 71 6.46 12.39 5.97
N ALA A 72 7.27 11.57 5.30
CA ALA A 72 8.62 11.24 5.72
C ALA A 72 9.72 12.07 5.04
N LYS A 73 9.39 12.88 4.01
CA LYS A 73 10.36 13.61 3.17
C LYS A 73 11.28 14.56 3.95
N ASP A 74 10.80 15.11 5.07
CA ASP A 74 11.53 16.12 5.85
C ASP A 74 12.39 15.53 6.98
N GLY A 75 12.53 14.21 7.03
CA GLY A 75 13.43 13.52 7.95
C GLY A 75 12.84 13.13 9.32
N ASP A 76 11.56 13.43 9.59
CA ASP A 76 10.90 12.91 10.79
C ASP A 76 10.75 11.39 10.73
N HIS A 77 10.88 10.73 11.88
CA HIS A 77 10.56 9.31 12.01
C HIS A 77 9.07 9.11 11.79
N VAL A 78 8.73 8.43 10.69
CA VAL A 78 7.36 8.14 10.31
C VAL A 78 7.17 6.64 10.13
N VAL A 79 6.06 6.13 10.65
CA VAL A 79 5.58 4.77 10.39
C VAL A 79 4.27 4.81 9.62
N PHE A 80 4.21 4.13 8.48
CA PHE A 80 2.96 3.78 7.79
C PHE A 80 2.52 2.40 8.26
N ASN A 81 1.25 2.25 8.61
CA ASN A 81 0.64 0.96 8.91
C ASN A 81 -0.69 0.83 8.19
N GLY A 82 -0.78 -0.07 7.23
CA GLY A 82 -1.94 -0.21 6.35
C GLY A 82 -2.37 -1.65 6.14
N THR A 83 -3.65 -1.84 5.88
CA THR A 83 -4.26 -3.10 5.48
C THR A 83 -4.92 -2.91 4.13
N TYR A 84 -4.34 -3.52 3.10
CA TYR A 84 -4.91 -3.62 1.77
C TYR A 84 -5.88 -4.78 1.71
N SER A 85 -6.99 -4.62 1.01
CA SER A 85 -8.00 -5.67 0.80
C SER A 85 -8.63 -5.54 -0.58
N ILE A 86 -8.98 -6.67 -1.18
CA ILE A 86 -9.77 -6.74 -2.41
C ILE A 86 -10.73 -7.93 -2.40
N GLY A 87 -11.97 -7.67 -2.79
CA GLY A 87 -13.07 -8.63 -2.89
C GLY A 87 -13.49 -9.28 -1.57
N CYS A 88 -13.59 -8.46 -0.52
CA CYS A 88 -14.23 -8.86 0.72
C CYS A 88 -15.69 -9.30 0.46
N PRO A 89 -16.18 -10.41 1.05
CA PRO A 89 -17.58 -10.80 0.95
C PRO A 89 -18.50 -9.73 1.57
N GLY A 90 -19.46 -9.23 0.78
CA GLY A 90 -20.37 -8.17 1.22
C GLY A 90 -19.82 -6.75 1.05
N ASP A 91 -18.70 -6.58 0.33
CA ASP A 91 -18.20 -5.25 -0.04
C ASP A 91 -19.27 -4.47 -0.82
N SER A 92 -19.42 -3.19 -0.48
CA SER A 92 -20.44 -2.33 -1.09
C SER A 92 -19.99 -1.92 -2.49
N THR A 93 -20.94 -1.82 -3.43
CA THR A 93 -20.68 -1.22 -4.75
C THR A 93 -20.61 0.31 -4.73
N GLY A 94 -20.90 0.93 -3.57
CA GLY A 94 -20.80 2.37 -3.32
C GLY A 94 -19.45 2.78 -2.72
N ASP A 95 -19.28 4.07 -2.41
CA ASP A 95 -18.09 4.63 -1.74
C ASP A 95 -16.78 4.26 -2.45
N VAL A 96 -16.78 4.40 -3.78
CA VAL A 96 -15.66 4.07 -4.65
C VAL A 96 -15.58 5.06 -5.80
N TYR A 97 -14.35 5.35 -6.22
CA TYR A 97 -14.08 5.99 -7.50
C TYR A 97 -13.22 5.06 -8.37
N MET A 98 -13.79 4.63 -9.50
CA MET A 98 -13.12 3.76 -10.46
C MET A 98 -12.73 4.59 -11.68
N ALA A 99 -11.51 5.16 -11.65
CA ALA A 99 -11.03 5.94 -12.79
C ALA A 99 -10.97 5.09 -14.08
N GLU A 100 -11.07 5.73 -15.24
CA GLU A 100 -11.14 5.05 -16.53
C GLU A 100 -9.83 4.33 -16.89
N ASP A 101 -8.69 4.97 -16.60
CA ASP A 101 -7.34 4.46 -16.85
C ASP A 101 -6.64 3.97 -15.56
N GLU A 102 -5.38 3.54 -15.68
CA GLU A 102 -4.53 3.07 -14.56
C GLU A 102 -3.34 4.02 -14.27
N THR A 103 -3.39 5.24 -14.80
CA THR A 103 -2.30 6.23 -14.68
C THR A 103 -2.17 6.70 -13.24
N LYS A 104 -1.00 6.48 -12.67
CA LYS A 104 -0.58 6.98 -11.35
C LYS A 104 -0.28 8.49 -11.42
N LEU A 105 -1.04 9.30 -10.67
CA LEU A 105 -0.93 10.76 -10.72
C LEU A 105 0.15 11.29 -9.77
N ASN A 106 0.46 10.56 -8.71
CA ASN A 106 1.43 10.99 -7.71
C ASN A 106 2.85 10.51 -8.00
N LEU A 107 3.00 9.32 -8.59
CA LEU A 107 4.30 8.75 -8.93
C LEU A 107 5.27 9.74 -9.61
N PRO A 108 4.87 10.56 -10.61
CA PRO A 108 5.77 11.53 -11.22
C PRO A 108 6.32 12.58 -10.25
N ASN A 109 5.60 12.89 -9.17
CA ASN A 109 5.96 13.90 -8.16
C ASN A 109 6.84 13.31 -7.04
N VAL A 110 6.76 12.00 -6.81
CA VAL A 110 7.44 11.35 -5.69
C VAL A 110 8.57 10.42 -6.09
N LYS A 111 8.66 10.02 -7.37
CA LYS A 111 9.66 9.05 -7.89
C LYS A 111 11.13 9.40 -7.60
N ASP A 112 11.43 10.69 -7.47
CA ASP A 112 12.81 11.16 -7.24
C ASP A 112 13.16 11.25 -5.74
N ILE A 113 12.19 11.01 -4.85
CA ILE A 113 12.41 10.97 -3.41
C ILE A 113 13.16 9.69 -3.05
N LYS A 114 14.37 9.86 -2.51
CA LYS A 114 15.21 8.75 -2.03
C LYS A 114 15.00 8.55 -0.54
N LEU A 115 14.05 7.70 -0.20
CA LEU A 115 13.72 7.36 1.18
C LEU A 115 13.91 5.88 1.43
N GLU A 116 14.90 5.54 2.25
CA GLU A 116 15.13 4.16 2.71
C GLU A 116 14.12 3.78 3.78
N THR A 117 13.62 2.55 3.69
CA THR A 117 12.61 2.03 4.61
C THR A 117 12.96 0.64 5.12
N ALA A 118 12.57 0.41 6.38
CA ALA A 118 12.47 -0.93 6.95
C ALA A 118 10.99 -1.29 7.05
N SER A 119 10.60 -2.37 6.38
CA SER A 119 9.21 -2.75 6.20
C SER A 119 8.96 -4.20 6.58
N LYS A 120 7.76 -4.48 7.06
CA LYS A 120 7.25 -5.84 7.26
C LYS A 120 5.88 -5.93 6.62
N PHE A 121 5.63 -7.02 5.93
CA PHE A 121 4.30 -7.28 5.41
C PHE A 121 3.90 -8.74 5.59
N SER A 122 2.60 -8.98 5.57
CA SER A 122 1.98 -10.29 5.60
C SER A 122 0.84 -10.32 4.60
N LEU A 123 0.74 -11.42 3.86
CA LEU A 123 -0.24 -11.60 2.79
C LEU A 123 -1.14 -12.79 3.12
N TYR A 124 -2.44 -12.58 3.00
CA TYR A 124 -3.49 -13.52 3.35
C TYR A 124 -4.40 -13.70 2.12
N PRO A 125 -4.06 -14.62 1.22
CA PRO A 125 -4.96 -15.07 0.18
C PRO A 125 -6.04 -15.96 0.81
N LEU A 126 -7.25 -15.44 0.92
CA LEU A 126 -8.40 -16.10 1.51
C LEU A 126 -9.23 -16.76 0.38
N GLY A 127 -9.89 -17.87 0.70
CA GLY A 127 -10.77 -18.58 -0.24
C GLY A 127 -10.15 -19.80 -0.94
N GLY A 128 -8.94 -20.22 -0.57
CA GLY A 128 -8.29 -21.45 -1.05
C GLY A 128 -7.75 -21.35 -2.49
N GLY A 129 -6.81 -22.23 -2.84
CA GLY A 129 -6.14 -22.25 -4.14
C GLY A 129 -4.68 -22.69 -4.05
N ASN A 130 -4.01 -22.81 -5.21
CA ASN A 130 -2.59 -23.18 -5.29
C ASN A 130 -1.75 -21.98 -5.80
N TYR A 131 -1.78 -20.89 -5.04
CA TYR A 131 -1.11 -19.62 -5.37
C TYR A 131 0.20 -19.39 -4.61
N MET A 132 0.53 -20.25 -3.63
CA MET A 132 1.65 -20.01 -2.73
C MET A 132 2.99 -19.94 -3.47
N ASP A 133 3.22 -20.81 -4.45
CA ASP A 133 4.45 -20.80 -5.24
C ASP A 133 4.60 -19.52 -6.06
N THR A 134 3.49 -19.01 -6.60
CA THR A 134 3.47 -17.72 -7.33
C THR A 134 3.74 -16.57 -6.37
N ILE A 135 3.10 -16.56 -5.20
CA ILE A 135 3.33 -15.52 -4.18
C ILE A 135 4.79 -15.51 -3.74
N TYR A 136 5.36 -16.67 -3.42
CA TYR A 136 6.76 -16.76 -2.99
C TYR A 136 7.72 -16.32 -4.10
N SER A 137 7.46 -16.67 -5.36
CA SER A 137 8.32 -16.24 -6.47
C SER A 137 8.28 -14.72 -6.64
N GLN A 138 7.10 -14.09 -6.53
CA GLN A 138 7.00 -12.63 -6.62
C GLN A 138 7.67 -11.90 -5.46
N ILE A 139 7.56 -12.44 -4.25
CA ILE A 139 8.26 -11.90 -3.08
C ILE A 139 9.78 -12.00 -3.26
N GLU A 140 10.30 -13.13 -3.74
CA GLU A 140 11.74 -13.27 -3.97
C GLU A 140 12.21 -12.41 -5.16
N ASN A 141 11.36 -12.17 -6.15
CA ASN A 141 11.67 -11.28 -7.28
C ASN A 141 11.90 -9.82 -6.86
N MET A 142 11.39 -9.37 -5.71
CA MET A 142 11.72 -8.05 -5.15
C MET A 142 13.23 -7.83 -4.99
N ARG A 143 14.02 -8.90 -4.79
CA ARG A 143 15.48 -8.80 -4.71
C ARG A 143 16.14 -8.26 -5.97
N SER A 144 15.57 -8.55 -7.14
CA SER A 144 16.10 -8.06 -8.42
C SER A 144 15.95 -6.53 -8.57
N HIS A 145 15.09 -5.92 -7.74
CA HIS A 145 14.83 -4.49 -7.66
C HIS A 145 15.57 -3.81 -6.48
N GLY A 146 16.63 -4.44 -5.96
CA GLY A 146 17.44 -3.85 -4.89
C GLY A 146 16.87 -3.97 -3.48
N ILE A 147 15.73 -4.65 -3.31
CA ILE A 147 15.08 -4.84 -2.01
C ILE A 147 15.70 -6.03 -1.29
N THR A 148 16.17 -5.81 -0.07
CA THR A 148 16.60 -6.91 0.81
C THR A 148 15.37 -7.59 1.40
N VAL A 149 15.12 -8.83 0.97
CA VAL A 149 14.06 -9.68 1.53
C VAL A 149 14.61 -10.59 2.62
N SER A 150 13.96 -10.66 3.77
CA SER A 150 14.34 -11.57 4.85
C SER A 150 13.13 -12.10 5.62
N LYS A 151 13.29 -13.29 6.21
CA LYS A 151 12.23 -13.91 7.01
C LYS A 151 12.10 -13.20 8.36
N SER A 152 10.87 -12.96 8.79
CA SER A 152 10.55 -12.56 10.17
C SER A 152 9.45 -13.48 10.69
N HIS A 153 9.28 -13.58 12.02
CA HIS A 153 8.14 -14.33 12.53
C HIS A 153 6.84 -13.63 12.07
N TYR A 154 5.93 -14.43 11.48
CA TYR A 154 4.60 -14.03 11.02
C TYR A 154 4.55 -13.02 9.86
N SER A 155 5.70 -12.66 9.28
CA SER A 155 5.80 -11.64 8.23
C SER A 155 7.08 -11.80 7.40
N THR A 156 7.12 -11.17 6.23
CA THR A 156 8.35 -10.98 5.46
C THR A 156 8.86 -9.56 5.70
N ARG A 157 10.16 -9.43 5.97
CA ARG A 157 10.83 -8.14 6.10
C ARG A 157 11.42 -7.72 4.76
N LEU A 158 11.18 -6.47 4.40
CA LEU A 158 11.69 -5.80 3.20
C LEU A 158 12.47 -4.56 3.63
N ASP A 159 13.73 -4.43 3.21
CA ASP A 159 14.54 -3.23 3.43
C ASP A 159 15.01 -2.68 2.08
N GLY A 160 14.79 -1.39 1.82
CA GLY A 160 15.19 -0.74 0.57
C GLY A 160 14.48 0.60 0.35
N ASN A 161 14.65 1.17 -0.84
CA ASN A 161 13.96 2.39 -1.24
C ASN A 161 12.44 2.19 -1.18
N SER A 162 11.74 3.13 -0.55
CA SER A 162 10.29 3.09 -0.34
C SER A 162 9.48 2.89 -1.62
N ILE A 163 9.83 3.54 -2.73
CA ILE A 163 9.08 3.44 -4.00
C ILE A 163 9.19 2.01 -4.53
N ASP A 164 10.41 1.47 -4.59
CA ASP A 164 10.65 0.09 -5.03
C ASP A 164 9.87 -0.90 -4.14
N VAL A 165 9.86 -0.68 -2.82
CA VAL A 165 9.08 -1.52 -1.88
C VAL A 165 7.59 -1.44 -2.15
N PHE A 166 7.01 -0.25 -2.36
CA PHE A 166 5.59 -0.10 -2.70
C PHE A 166 5.25 -0.74 -4.06
N GLU A 167 6.07 -0.54 -5.08
CA GLU A 167 5.88 -1.17 -6.40
C GLU A 167 5.93 -2.70 -6.31
N GLY A 168 6.87 -3.25 -5.54
CA GLY A 168 6.93 -4.67 -5.28
C GLY A 168 5.68 -5.18 -4.54
N LEU A 169 5.21 -4.47 -3.51
CA LEU A 169 4.02 -4.84 -2.75
C LEU A 169 2.75 -4.81 -3.62
N GLU A 170 2.63 -3.80 -4.48
CA GLU A 170 1.56 -3.70 -5.47
C GLU A 170 1.58 -4.87 -6.45
N HIS A 171 2.77 -5.22 -6.95
CA HIS A 171 2.94 -6.35 -7.86
C HIS A 171 2.54 -7.67 -7.19
N VAL A 172 3.02 -7.93 -5.98
CA VAL A 172 2.65 -9.12 -5.20
C VAL A 172 1.14 -9.19 -4.97
N PHE A 173 0.51 -8.07 -4.60
CA PHE A 173 -0.93 -7.99 -4.36
C PHE A 173 -1.75 -8.26 -5.63
N THR A 174 -1.35 -7.66 -6.75
CA THR A 174 -1.97 -7.83 -8.08
C THR A 174 -1.84 -9.26 -8.57
N GLU A 175 -0.65 -9.85 -8.48
CA GLU A 175 -0.42 -11.24 -8.91
C GLU A 175 -1.18 -12.24 -8.03
N THR A 176 -1.35 -11.94 -6.75
CA THR A 176 -2.17 -12.77 -5.86
C THR A 176 -3.63 -12.74 -6.30
N GLU A 177 -4.15 -11.57 -6.66
CA GLU A 177 -5.50 -11.44 -7.18
C GLU A 177 -5.67 -12.18 -8.52
N ASN A 178 -4.75 -11.95 -9.47
CA ASN A 178 -4.71 -12.61 -10.78
C ASN A 178 -4.59 -14.14 -10.69
N SER A 179 -3.95 -14.66 -9.64
CA SER A 179 -3.82 -16.10 -9.39
C SER A 179 -5.13 -16.77 -8.96
N GLY A 180 -6.23 -16.01 -8.87
CA GLY A 180 -7.58 -16.52 -8.60
C GLY A 180 -8.02 -16.39 -7.15
N SER A 181 -7.33 -15.59 -6.32
CA SER A 181 -7.75 -15.36 -4.94
C SER A 181 -9.08 -14.60 -4.89
N SER A 182 -10.10 -15.24 -4.32
CA SER A 182 -11.46 -14.67 -4.20
C SER A 182 -11.58 -13.59 -3.13
N HIS A 183 -10.62 -13.50 -2.21
CA HIS A 183 -10.46 -12.40 -1.26
C HIS A 183 -8.99 -12.34 -0.84
N THR A 184 -8.32 -11.20 -1.06
CA THR A 184 -6.92 -11.03 -0.68
C THR A 184 -6.79 -9.90 0.34
N VAL A 185 -6.05 -10.14 1.42
CA VAL A 185 -5.70 -9.13 2.42
C VAL A 185 -4.18 -9.05 2.55
N MET A 186 -3.63 -7.84 2.63
CA MET A 186 -2.20 -7.62 2.88
C MET A 186 -2.00 -6.55 3.95
N THR A 187 -1.32 -6.89 5.03
CA THR A 187 -0.94 -5.94 6.07
C THR A 187 0.49 -5.47 5.83
N VAL A 188 0.74 -4.17 5.92
CA VAL A 188 2.06 -3.58 5.70
C VAL A 188 2.36 -2.60 6.84
N THR A 189 3.53 -2.74 7.46
CA THR A 189 4.10 -1.74 8.35
C THR A 189 5.44 -1.28 7.76
N MET A 190 5.59 -0.01 7.46
CA MET A 190 6.81 0.59 6.90
C MET A 190 7.31 1.69 7.82
N SER A 191 8.61 1.72 8.08
CA SER A 191 9.25 2.77 8.89
C SER A 191 10.33 3.47 8.08
N ALA A 192 10.27 4.80 8.07
CA ALA A 192 11.31 5.69 7.54
C ALA A 192 11.92 6.53 8.65
N ASN A 193 13.19 6.93 8.48
CA ASN A 193 13.93 7.81 9.40
C ASN A 193 13.94 7.35 10.87
N SER A 194 13.82 6.04 11.12
CA SER A 194 13.89 5.51 12.48
C SER A 194 15.25 5.84 13.14
N PRO A 195 15.27 6.35 14.39
CA PRO A 195 16.51 6.71 15.07
C PRO A 195 17.39 5.50 15.39
N SER A 196 16.84 4.28 15.35
CA SER A 196 17.57 3.04 15.57
C SER A 196 18.12 2.41 14.27
N ALA A 197 18.06 3.11 13.13
CA ALA A 197 18.40 2.52 11.85
C ALA A 197 19.83 1.94 11.83
N LYS A 198 19.90 0.62 11.66
CA LYS A 198 21.09 -0.28 11.64
C LYS A 198 21.72 -0.66 12.99
N GLY A 199 21.05 -0.42 14.12
CA GLY A 199 21.46 -0.93 15.43
C GLY A 199 20.25 -1.41 16.22
N GLY A 200 19.90 -2.69 16.10
CA GLY A 200 18.87 -3.27 16.96
C GLY A 200 19.33 -3.23 18.41
N ILE A 201 18.57 -2.54 19.27
CA ILE A 201 18.76 -2.64 20.72
C ILE A 201 18.15 -3.99 21.12
N LYS A 202 19.00 -4.91 21.59
CA LYS A 202 18.56 -6.16 22.22
C LYS A 202 18.36 -5.93 23.70
#